data_AF-A0A259HDE0-F1
#
_entry.id   AF-A0A259HDE0-F1
#
_cell.length_a   1.000
_cell.length_b   1.000
_cell.length_c   1.000
_cell.angle_alpha   90.00
_cell.angle_beta   90.00
_cell.angle_gamma   90.00
#
_symmetry.space_group_name_H-M   'P 1'
#
loop_
_entity.id
_entity.type
_entity.pdbx_description
1 polymer ?
#
loop_
_entity_poly.entity_id
_entity_poly.type
_entity_poly.pdbx_seq_one_letter_code
_entity_poly.pdbx_strand_id
1 'polypeptide(L)'
;MKHIYRLILGVLAVLVMQGCATHANFIKKYDAWVGQDINAFIQRAGYPDSTYTLPNKHTVYVYARSRVYSVPSMPMMGYGYGGYYYN
;
A
#
# COMPACT_ATOMS: atom_id res chain seq x y z
N MET A 1 -18.49 32.34 11.81
CA MET A 1 -17.30 31.47 12.00
C MET A 1 -17.59 30.16 12.76
N LYS A 2 -18.28 30.17 13.92
CA LYS A 2 -18.59 28.95 14.72
C LYS A 2 -19.33 27.83 13.96
N HIS A 3 -20.24 28.19 13.04
CA HIS A 3 -20.98 27.22 12.24
C HIS A 3 -20.13 26.54 11.15
N ILE A 4 -19.13 27.23 10.62
CA ILE A 4 -18.22 26.70 9.60
C ILE A 4 -17.33 25.61 10.21
N TYR A 5 -16.82 25.81 11.42
CA TYR A 5 -16.04 24.78 12.12
C TYR A 5 -16.83 23.50 12.39
N ARG A 6 -18.13 23.62 12.72
CA ARG A 6 -19.01 22.46 12.91
C ARG A 6 -19.22 21.68 11.61
N LEU A 7 -19.36 22.38 10.48
CA LEU A 7 -19.49 21.76 9.16
C LEU A 7 -18.19 21.05 8.75
N ILE A 8 -17.04 21.71 8.93
CA ILE A 8 -15.73 21.12 8.63
C ILE A 8 -15.51 19.85 9.47
N LEU A 9 -15.83 19.89 10.77
CA LEU A 9 -15.67 18.74 11.66
C LEU A 9 -16.61 17.58 11.28
N GLY A 10 -17.83 17.89 10.83
CA GLY A 10 -18.76 16.89 10.29
C GLY A 10 -18.25 16.22 9.00
N VAL A 11 -17.72 17.02 8.06
CA VAL A 11 -17.14 16.50 6.81
C VAL A 11 -15.91 15.64 7.08
N LEU A 12 -15.03 16.06 7.99
CA LEU A 12 -13.85 15.28 8.37
C LEU A 12 -14.23 13.91 8.96
N ALA A 13 -15.27 13.87 9.82
CA ALA A 13 -15.76 12.64 10.41
C ALA A 13 -16.26 11.65 9.34
N VAL A 14 -16.99 12.13 8.33
CA VAL A 14 -17.47 11.27 7.23
C VAL A 14 -16.32 10.73 6.38
N LEU A 15 -15.29 11.53 6.12
CA LEU A 15 -14.12 11.09 5.34
C LEU A 15 -13.32 9.99 6.05
N VAL A 16 -13.16 10.09 7.38
CA VAL A 16 -12.43 9.08 8.17
C VAL A 16 -13.18 7.73 8.20
N MET A 17 -14.51 7.74 8.16
CA MET A 17 -15.31 6.49 8.13
C MET A 17 -15.14 5.71 6.82
N GLN A 18 -14.80 6.36 5.69
CA GLN A 18 -14.60 5.69 4.40
C GLN A 18 -13.30 4.88 4.32
N GLY A 19 -12.33 5.14 5.21
CA GLY A 19 -11.04 4.43 5.25
C GLY A 19 -11.14 2.98 5.73
N CYS A 20 -12.11 2.66 6.59
CA CYS A 20 -12.28 1.29 7.11
C CYS A 20 -12.85 0.34 6.04
N ALA A 21 -13.78 0.83 5.21
CA ALA A 21 -14.37 0.03 4.13
C ALA A 21 -13.38 -0.26 2.99
N THR A 22 -12.36 0.57 2.78
CA THR A 22 -11.43 0.42 1.65
C THR A 22 -10.50 -0.77 1.84
N HIS A 23 -10.06 -1.06 3.07
CA HIS A 23 -9.18 -2.20 3.35
C HIS A 23 -9.92 -3.55 3.23
N ALA A 24 -11.11 -3.67 3.81
CA ALA A 24 -11.92 -4.89 3.71
C ALA A 24 -12.28 -5.23 2.25
N ASN A 25 -12.63 -4.19 1.46
CA ASN A 25 -12.91 -4.37 0.04
C ASN A 25 -11.66 -4.72 -0.78
N PHE A 26 -10.49 -4.25 -0.38
CA PHE A 26 -9.23 -4.66 -0.98
C PHE A 26 -8.98 -6.15 -0.75
N ILE A 27 -9.02 -6.60 0.50
CA ILE A 27 -8.84 -8.02 0.86
C ILE A 27 -9.81 -8.91 0.07
N LYS A 28 -11.10 -8.59 0.08
CA LYS A 28 -12.12 -9.36 -0.65
C LYS A 28 -11.84 -9.50 -2.14
N LYS A 29 -11.27 -8.46 -2.77
CA LYS A 29 -10.90 -8.51 -4.20
C LYS A 29 -9.69 -9.39 -4.46
N TYR A 30 -8.72 -9.42 -3.55
CA TYR A 30 -7.53 -10.27 -3.67
C TYR A 30 -7.83 -11.72 -3.30
N ASP A 31 -8.63 -11.96 -2.27
CA ASP A 31 -9.09 -13.29 -1.87
C ASP A 31 -9.87 -14.00 -2.98
N ALA A 32 -10.57 -13.24 -3.84
CA ALA A 32 -11.26 -13.79 -5.00
C ALA A 32 -10.32 -14.47 -6.02
N TRP A 33 -9.02 -14.20 -5.97
CA TRP A 33 -8.02 -14.85 -6.82
C TRP A 33 -7.45 -16.14 -6.22
N VAL A 34 -7.79 -16.47 -4.97
CA VAL A 34 -7.37 -17.73 -4.36
C VAL A 34 -7.97 -18.90 -5.14
N GLY A 35 -7.10 -19.77 -5.66
CA GLY A 35 -7.49 -20.91 -6.49
C GLY A 35 -7.72 -20.61 -7.97
N GLN A 36 -7.59 -19.34 -8.40
CA GLN A 36 -7.62 -18.96 -9.82
C GLN A 36 -6.27 -19.21 -10.50
N ASP A 37 -6.27 -19.29 -11.83
CA ASP A 37 -5.04 -19.43 -12.61
C ASP A 37 -4.17 -18.17 -12.53
N ILE A 38 -2.86 -18.36 -12.33
CA ILE A 38 -1.91 -17.25 -12.19
C ILE A 38 -1.74 -16.47 -13.50
N ASN A 39 -1.87 -17.09 -14.68
CA ASN A 39 -1.75 -16.38 -15.95
C ASN A 39 -2.91 -15.41 -16.15
N ALA A 40 -4.12 -15.78 -15.70
CA ALA A 40 -5.27 -14.88 -15.71
C ALA A 40 -5.04 -13.66 -14.80
N PHE A 41 -4.38 -13.86 -13.66
CA PHE A 41 -3.98 -12.76 -12.79
C PHE A 41 -2.90 -11.88 -13.43
N ILE A 42 -1.85 -12.47 -14.01
CA ILE A 42 -0.75 -11.76 -14.69
C ILE A 42 -1.28 -10.91 -15.86
N GLN A 43 -2.21 -11.43 -16.66
CA GLN A 43 -2.82 -10.67 -17.75
C GLN A 43 -3.56 -9.41 -17.26
N ARG A 44 -4.10 -9.44 -16.04
CA ARG A 44 -4.84 -8.33 -15.45
C ARG A 44 -3.97 -7.36 -14.64
N ALA A 45 -3.04 -7.89 -13.85
CA ALA A 45 -2.22 -7.14 -12.92
C ALA A 45 -0.86 -6.71 -13.51
N GLY A 46 -0.42 -7.36 -14.58
CA GLY A 46 0.92 -7.23 -15.14
C GLY A 46 1.87 -8.33 -14.68
N TYR A 47 3.11 -8.26 -15.19
CA TYR A 47 4.16 -9.18 -14.77
C TYR A 47 4.61 -8.88 -13.34
N PRO A 48 4.97 -9.92 -12.56
CA PRO A 48 5.46 -9.77 -11.20
C PRO A 48 6.85 -9.13 -11.17
N ASP A 49 7.14 -8.40 -10.09
CA ASP A 49 8.44 -7.76 -9.88
C ASP A 49 9.53 -8.78 -9.53
N SER A 50 9.16 -9.85 -8.84
CA SER A 50 10.09 -10.93 -8.49
C SER A 50 9.36 -12.27 -8.40
N THR A 51 10.07 -13.34 -8.73
CA THR A 51 9.56 -14.71 -8.65
C THR A 51 10.54 -15.59 -7.91
N TYR A 52 10.06 -16.35 -6.93
CA TYR A 52 10.86 -17.26 -6.11
C TYR A 52 10.31 -18.67 -6.20
N THR A 53 11.17 -19.65 -6.41
CA THR A 53 10.79 -21.07 -6.31
C THR A 53 11.18 -21.57 -4.93
N LEU A 54 10.19 -22.04 -4.17
CA LEU A 54 10.40 -22.60 -2.85
C LEU A 54 10.91 -24.05 -2.95
N PRO A 55 11.60 -24.55 -1.90
CA PRO A 55 12.08 -25.94 -1.85
C PRO A 55 10.97 -27.00 -1.99
N ASN A 56 9.73 -26.63 -1.68
CA ASN A 56 8.53 -27.46 -1.83
C ASN A 56 7.96 -27.47 -3.26
N LYS A 57 8.71 -26.94 -4.26
CA LYS A 57 8.32 -26.82 -5.68
C LYS A 57 7.17 -25.84 -5.95
N HIS A 58 6.76 -25.03 -4.97
CA HIS A 58 5.80 -23.95 -5.21
C HIS A 58 6.50 -22.68 -5.68
N THR A 59 5.85 -21.94 -6.57
CA THR A 59 6.36 -20.66 -7.09
C THR A 59 5.59 -19.51 -6.46
N VAL A 60 6.32 -18.51 -5.96
CA VAL A 60 5.78 -17.29 -5.36
C VAL A 60 6.07 -16.12 -6.29
N TYR A 61 5.02 -15.39 -6.64
CA TYR A 61 5.07 -14.19 -7.46
C TYR A 61 4.84 -12.96 -6.59
N VAL A 62 5.81 -12.05 -6.56
CA VAL A 62 5.79 -10.87 -5.71
C VAL A 62 5.48 -9.64 -6.54
N TYR A 63 4.43 -8.93 -6.13
CA TYR A 63 4.00 -7.65 -6.69
C TYR A 63 4.25 -6.55 -5.65
N ALA A 64 5.42 -5.96 -5.69
CA ALA A 64 5.83 -4.89 -4.80
C ALA A 64 5.69 -3.55 -5.53
N ARG A 65 4.77 -2.69 -5.08
CA ARG A 65 4.79 -1.30 -5.54
C ARG A 65 6.05 -0.64 -4.99
N SER A 66 7.07 -0.48 -5.81
CA SER A 66 8.21 0.40 -5.51
C SER A 66 7.69 1.82 -5.31
N ARG A 67 7.42 2.18 -4.05
CA ARG A 67 7.30 3.58 -3.67
C ARG A 67 8.72 4.11 -3.67
N VAL A 68 9.11 4.79 -4.76
CA VAL A 68 10.27 5.68 -4.70
C VAL A 68 9.89 6.80 -3.73
N TYR A 69 10.27 6.63 -2.46
CA TYR A 69 10.25 7.71 -1.49
C TYR A 69 11.38 8.65 -1.88
N SER A 70 11.09 9.59 -2.77
CA SER A 70 11.92 10.78 -2.92
C SER A 70 11.72 11.62 -1.66
N VAL A 71 12.47 11.28 -0.59
CA VAL A 71 12.70 12.27 0.46
C VAL A 71 13.43 13.42 -0.22
N PRO A 72 12.91 14.66 -0.18
CA PRO A 72 13.69 15.79 -0.66
C PRO A 72 15.00 15.73 0.11
N SER A 73 16.13 15.67 -0.62
CA SER A 73 17.46 15.80 -0.05
C SER A 73 17.56 17.22 0.52
N MET A 74 17.00 17.42 1.71
CA MET A 74 17.32 18.58 2.52
C MET A 74 18.83 18.51 2.71
N PRO A 75 19.60 19.56 2.35
CA PRO A 75 20.98 19.62 2.76
C PRO A 75 21.00 19.40 4.26
N MET A 76 21.75 18.39 4.72
CA MET A 76 21.98 18.11 6.14
C MET A 76 22.70 19.31 6.76
N MET A 77 21.97 20.38 7.05
CA MET A 77 22.39 21.42 7.98
C MET A 77 21.77 21.01 9.30
N GLY A 78 22.60 20.30 10.07
CA GLY A 78 22.18 19.44 11.15
C GLY A 78 21.38 20.12 12.25
N TYR A 79 20.48 19.34 12.86
CA TYR A 79 20.30 19.24 14.31
C TYR A 79 19.31 18.10 14.59
N GLY A 80 19.80 17.00 15.17
CA GLY A 80 18.99 16.12 16.03
C GLY A 80 18.31 14.89 15.40
N TYR A 81 18.60 13.74 16.02
CA TYR A 81 17.82 12.48 16.06
C TYR A 81 17.90 11.49 14.88
N GLY A 82 18.93 10.64 14.95
CA GLY A 82 18.74 9.18 14.97
C GLY A 82 18.18 8.52 13.72
N GLY A 83 18.98 8.44 12.65
CA GLY A 83 18.67 7.62 11.48
C GLY A 83 18.98 6.14 11.72
N TYR A 84 17.96 5.29 11.73
CA TYR A 84 18.13 3.86 11.51
C TYR A 84 17.91 3.57 10.02
N TYR A 85 19.00 3.49 9.27
CA TYR A 85 19.01 2.91 7.93
C TYR A 85 19.49 1.45 8.08
N TYR A 86 18.64 0.49 7.73
CA TYR A 86 19.06 -0.90 7.47
C TYR A 86 19.46 -1.02 6.00
N ASN A 87 20.55 -1.77 5.78
CA ASN A 87 21.25 -2.04 4.51
C ASN A 87 20.34 -2.42 3.34
#